data_AF-A0A377BUH9-F1
#
_entry.id   AF-A0A377BUH9-F1
#
_cell.length_a   1.000
_cell.length_b   1.000
_cell.length_c   1.000
_cell.angle_alpha   90.00
_cell.angle_beta   90.00
_cell.angle_gamma   90.00
#
_symmetry.space_group_name_H-M   'P 1'
#
loop_
_entity.id
_entity.type
_entity.pdbx_description
1 polymer ?
#
loop_
_entity_poly.entity_id
_entity_poly.type
_entity_poly.pdbx_seq_one_letter_code
_entity_poly.pdbx_strand_id
1 'polypeptide(L)'
;MAMSDEAMFAPPQGITIEAVNGMLAERLAQKHGKASLLRAFIPLPPPFSPVQLIELHVLKSNFYYRYHDDGSDVTATTEYQGEMVDYSRHAVLLGSSGMAELRFIRTHGSRFTSQDCTLFNWLARIITPVLQSWLNDEEQQVAQRLLEKDRDHHRVLVDITNAVLSHLDLDDLIADVAREIHHFFGLASVSMVLGDHRKNEKFSLWCSDLSASHCACLPRNMPGDSVLLTQTLQTRQPTLTHRADDLFLWQRDPLLLLLASNGCESALLIPLTFGNHTPGALLLAHTSSTLFSEENCQLLQHIADRIAIAVGNADAWRSMTDLQESLQQENHQLSEQLLSNLGVGDIIYQSQAMEDLLQQVDIVAKSDSTVLICGETGTGKEVIARAIHQLSPRRDKPLVKINCAAIPASLLESELFGHDKGAFTGAINTHRGRFEIADGGTLFLDEIGDLPLELQPKLLRVLQEREIERLGGSRTIPVNVRVIAATNRDLWQMVEDRQFRSDLFYRLNVFPLELPPLRDRPEDIPLLANILRKKWRAI
;
A
#
# COMPACT_ATOMS: atom_id res chain seq x y z
N MET A 1 -14.01 -21.13 -77.57
CA MET A 1 -14.88 -19.97 -77.86
C MET A 1 -15.20 -19.36 -76.51
N ALA A 2 -14.56 -18.24 -76.18
CA ALA A 2 -14.69 -17.59 -74.89
C ALA A 2 -16.13 -17.07 -74.74
N MET A 3 -16.88 -17.59 -73.78
CA MET A 3 -18.06 -16.88 -73.28
C MET A 3 -17.54 -15.73 -72.43
N SER A 4 -17.89 -14.51 -72.83
CA SER A 4 -17.54 -13.26 -72.18
C SER A 4 -17.96 -13.26 -70.71
N ASP A 5 -17.11 -12.73 -69.82
CA ASP A 5 -17.36 -12.63 -68.38
C ASP A 5 -18.72 -12.00 -68.05
N GLU A 6 -19.25 -11.09 -68.88
CA GLU A 6 -20.59 -10.47 -68.71
C GLU A 6 -21.76 -11.45 -68.81
N ALA A 7 -21.66 -12.54 -69.59
CA ALA A 7 -22.73 -13.54 -69.70
C ALA A 7 -22.83 -14.46 -68.47
N MET A 8 -21.79 -14.45 -67.62
CA MET A 8 -21.72 -15.22 -66.37
C MET A 8 -22.26 -14.46 -65.15
N PHE A 9 -22.50 -13.14 -65.29
CA PHE A 9 -23.06 -12.25 -64.26
C PHE A 9 -24.56 -11.97 -64.45
N ALA A 10 -25.14 -12.26 -65.61
CA ALA A 10 -26.56 -12.02 -65.87
C ALA A 10 -27.43 -13.00 -65.05
N PRO A 11 -28.50 -12.53 -64.38
CA PRO A 11 -29.47 -13.45 -63.80
C PRO A 11 -30.07 -14.31 -64.93
N PRO A 12 -30.29 -15.61 -64.71
CA PRO A 12 -30.97 -16.44 -65.68
C PRO A 12 -32.35 -15.86 -65.99
N GLN A 13 -32.81 -16.00 -67.25
CA GLN A 13 -34.01 -15.33 -67.75
C GLN A 13 -35.21 -15.54 -66.81
N GLY A 14 -35.72 -14.43 -66.24
CA GLY A 14 -36.92 -14.43 -65.39
C GLY A 14 -36.72 -14.12 -63.90
N ILE A 15 -35.48 -13.94 -63.41
CA ILE A 15 -35.22 -13.55 -62.00
C ILE A 15 -34.59 -12.15 -61.95
N THR A 16 -35.21 -11.21 -61.23
CA THR A 16 -34.60 -9.89 -60.98
C THR A 16 -33.77 -9.90 -59.69
N ILE A 17 -32.57 -9.34 -59.75
CA ILE A 17 -31.64 -9.21 -58.60
C ILE A 17 -32.32 -8.50 -57.41
N GLU A 18 -33.16 -7.51 -57.70
CA GLU A 18 -33.91 -6.75 -56.69
C GLU A 18 -34.96 -7.59 -55.95
N ALA A 19 -35.63 -8.54 -56.62
CA ALA A 19 -36.63 -9.40 -55.99
C ALA A 19 -35.99 -10.40 -55.00
N VAL A 20 -34.85 -10.97 -55.36
CA VAL A 20 -34.11 -11.89 -54.48
C VAL A 20 -33.46 -11.13 -53.32
N ASN A 21 -32.85 -9.97 -53.57
CA ASN A 21 -32.27 -9.14 -52.51
C ASN A 21 -33.33 -8.61 -51.53
N GLY A 22 -34.50 -8.18 -52.02
CA GLY A 22 -35.61 -7.74 -51.19
C GLY A 22 -36.16 -8.87 -50.30
N MET A 23 -36.33 -10.07 -50.88
CA MET A 23 -36.83 -11.24 -50.14
C MET A 23 -35.83 -11.76 -49.10
N LEU A 24 -34.52 -11.67 -49.40
CA LEU A 24 -33.46 -11.99 -48.44
C LEU A 24 -33.38 -10.97 -47.31
N ALA A 25 -33.46 -9.68 -47.63
CA ALA A 25 -33.50 -8.62 -46.62
C ALA A 25 -34.72 -8.76 -45.68
N GLU A 26 -35.89 -9.08 -46.22
CA GLU A 26 -37.13 -9.25 -45.44
C GLU A 26 -37.09 -10.51 -44.55
N ARG A 27 -36.54 -11.63 -45.05
CA ARG A 27 -36.38 -12.87 -44.26
C ARG A 27 -35.27 -12.79 -43.22
N LEU A 28 -34.19 -12.05 -43.49
CA LEU A 28 -33.11 -11.80 -42.53
C LEU A 28 -33.52 -10.80 -41.44
N ALA A 29 -34.41 -9.85 -41.76
CA ALA A 29 -34.94 -8.90 -40.79
C ALA A 29 -35.88 -9.54 -39.74
N GLN A 30 -36.51 -10.68 -40.05
CA GLN A 30 -37.52 -11.30 -39.18
C GLN A 30 -37.00 -12.33 -38.17
N LYS A 31 -35.73 -12.76 -38.23
CA LYS A 31 -35.21 -13.82 -37.33
C LYS A 31 -33.78 -13.56 -36.86
N HIS A 32 -33.59 -13.52 -35.55
CA HIS A 32 -32.27 -13.47 -34.91
C HIS A 32 -31.81 -14.89 -34.54
N GLY A 33 -30.62 -15.30 -35.00
CA GLY A 33 -29.97 -16.55 -34.59
C GLY A 33 -29.05 -17.17 -35.65
N LYS A 34 -28.01 -17.89 -35.22
CA LYS A 34 -26.90 -18.44 -36.02
C LYS A 34 -27.33 -19.34 -37.21
N ALA A 35 -28.46 -20.03 -37.10
CA ALA A 35 -29.01 -20.89 -38.15
C ALA A 35 -29.89 -20.15 -39.20
N SER A 36 -30.08 -18.84 -39.05
CA SER A 36 -31.08 -18.08 -39.82
C SER A 36 -30.68 -17.81 -41.26
N LEU A 37 -29.37 -17.82 -41.58
CA LEU A 37 -28.88 -17.54 -42.92
C LEU A 37 -29.25 -18.65 -43.91
N LEU A 38 -28.90 -19.92 -43.63
CA LEU A 38 -29.28 -21.06 -44.48
C LEU A 38 -30.81 -21.29 -44.50
N ARG A 39 -31.48 -20.95 -43.39
CA ARG A 39 -32.94 -21.01 -43.23
C ARG A 39 -33.71 -20.04 -44.13
N ALA A 40 -33.12 -18.92 -44.54
CA ALA A 40 -33.77 -18.01 -45.47
C ALA A 40 -33.97 -18.62 -46.87
N PHE A 41 -33.21 -19.67 -47.20
CA PHE A 41 -33.11 -20.21 -48.56
C PHE A 41 -33.89 -21.49 -48.80
N ILE A 42 -34.30 -22.26 -47.78
CA ILE A 42 -35.15 -23.44 -47.97
C ILE A 42 -36.59 -23.13 -47.49
N PRO A 43 -37.63 -23.29 -48.35
CA PRO A 43 -37.57 -23.71 -49.75
C PRO A 43 -37.12 -22.59 -50.70
N LEU A 44 -36.31 -22.96 -51.70
CA LEU A 44 -35.91 -22.06 -52.79
C LEU A 44 -37.13 -21.80 -53.69
N PRO A 45 -37.43 -20.55 -54.09
CA PRO A 45 -38.55 -20.25 -54.98
C PRO A 45 -38.27 -20.75 -56.41
N PRO A 46 -39.31 -20.99 -57.25
CA PRO A 46 -39.09 -21.26 -58.67
C PRO A 46 -38.33 -20.07 -59.32
N PRO A 47 -37.35 -20.30 -60.21
CA PRO A 47 -37.08 -21.53 -60.97
C PRO A 47 -36.01 -22.47 -60.36
N PHE A 48 -35.63 -22.31 -59.09
CA PHE A 48 -34.66 -23.21 -58.46
C PHE A 48 -35.26 -24.60 -58.25
N SER A 49 -34.52 -25.65 -58.62
CA SER A 49 -34.94 -27.01 -58.30
C SER A 49 -34.88 -27.26 -56.79
N PRO A 50 -35.80 -28.08 -56.23
CA PRO A 50 -35.83 -28.36 -54.81
C PRO A 50 -34.55 -29.07 -54.34
N VAL A 51 -34.09 -28.66 -53.16
CA VAL A 51 -32.90 -29.18 -52.45
C VAL A 51 -33.35 -29.54 -51.04
N GLN A 52 -32.99 -30.73 -50.57
CA GLN A 52 -33.37 -31.22 -49.24
C GLN A 52 -32.36 -30.83 -48.15
N LEU A 53 -31.11 -30.57 -48.53
CA LEU A 53 -30.05 -30.23 -47.59
C LEU A 53 -29.07 -29.22 -48.20
N ILE A 54 -28.78 -28.15 -47.47
CA ILE A 54 -27.67 -27.24 -47.76
C ILE A 54 -26.61 -27.42 -46.69
N GLU A 55 -25.38 -27.69 -47.10
CA GLU A 55 -24.23 -27.83 -46.21
C GLU A 55 -23.20 -26.72 -46.52
N LEU A 56 -22.85 -25.93 -45.50
CA LEU A 56 -21.80 -24.92 -45.57
C LEU A 56 -20.60 -25.39 -44.76
N HIS A 57 -19.44 -25.46 -45.39
CA HIS A 57 -18.18 -25.78 -44.76
C HIS A 57 -17.22 -24.59 -44.86
N VAL A 58 -16.83 -24.04 -43.71
CA VAL A 58 -15.82 -22.98 -43.65
C VAL A 58 -14.46 -23.62 -43.39
N LEU A 59 -13.56 -23.59 -44.38
CA LEU A 59 -12.32 -24.38 -44.40
C LEU A 59 -11.36 -24.11 -43.22
N LYS A 60 -11.43 -22.94 -42.58
CA LYS A 60 -10.63 -22.63 -41.39
C LYS A 60 -11.19 -23.24 -40.10
N SER A 61 -12.49 -23.54 -40.05
CA SER A 61 -13.20 -23.85 -38.81
C SER A 61 -13.46 -25.34 -38.56
N ASN A 62 -13.21 -26.22 -39.55
CA ASN A 62 -13.54 -27.67 -39.50
C ASN A 62 -15.00 -28.00 -39.13
N PHE A 63 -15.90 -27.02 -39.11
CA PHE A 63 -17.32 -27.21 -38.85
C PHE A 63 -18.13 -27.16 -40.16
N TYR A 64 -19.08 -28.09 -40.24
CA TYR A 64 -20.08 -28.22 -41.30
C TYR A 64 -21.43 -27.79 -40.73
N TYR A 65 -21.98 -26.71 -41.26
CA TYR A 65 -23.32 -26.23 -40.94
C TYR A 65 -24.30 -26.84 -41.93
N ARG A 66 -25.24 -27.64 -41.44
CA ARG A 66 -26.22 -28.36 -42.24
C ARG A 66 -27.61 -27.81 -41.97
N TYR A 67 -28.35 -27.54 -43.02
CA TYR A 67 -29.74 -27.10 -42.94
C TYR A 67 -30.63 -27.98 -43.81
N HIS A 68 -31.62 -28.60 -43.19
CA HIS A 68 -32.57 -29.51 -43.82
C HIS A 68 -33.86 -28.78 -44.22
N ASP A 69 -34.55 -29.29 -45.22
CA ASP A 69 -35.81 -28.74 -45.73
C ASP A 69 -37.01 -28.86 -44.77
N ASP A 70 -36.95 -29.80 -43.83
CA ASP A 70 -37.84 -29.90 -42.68
C ASP A 70 -37.67 -28.75 -41.67
N GLY A 71 -36.65 -27.92 -41.88
CA GLY A 71 -36.35 -26.72 -41.11
C GLY A 71 -35.35 -26.93 -39.97
N SER A 72 -34.81 -28.15 -39.82
CA SER A 72 -33.80 -28.48 -38.81
C SER A 72 -32.39 -28.01 -39.18
N ASP A 73 -31.64 -27.54 -38.19
CA ASP A 73 -30.24 -27.15 -38.32
C ASP A 73 -29.33 -28.05 -37.48
N VAL A 74 -28.23 -28.50 -38.07
CA VAL A 74 -27.24 -29.38 -37.43
C VAL A 74 -25.84 -28.83 -37.67
N THR A 75 -25.05 -28.67 -36.62
CA THR A 75 -23.61 -28.43 -36.74
C THR A 75 -22.85 -29.73 -36.57
N ALA A 76 -22.03 -30.10 -37.55
CA ALA A 76 -21.26 -31.35 -37.56
C ALA A 76 -19.76 -31.06 -37.78
N THR A 77 -18.89 -32.00 -37.39
CA THR A 77 -17.44 -31.92 -37.60
C THR A 77 -16.96 -32.77 -38.78
N THR A 78 -17.88 -33.46 -39.44
CA THR A 78 -17.61 -34.30 -40.62
C THR A 78 -18.50 -33.88 -41.78
N GLU A 79 -18.12 -34.25 -43.00
CA GLU A 79 -18.97 -34.13 -44.20
C GLU A 79 -20.21 -35.03 -44.08
N TYR A 80 -21.33 -34.64 -44.68
CA TYR A 80 -22.54 -35.48 -44.68
C TYR A 80 -22.29 -36.80 -45.43
N GLN A 81 -22.57 -37.93 -44.79
CA GLN A 81 -22.36 -39.28 -45.32
C GLN A 81 -23.66 -40.09 -45.50
N GLY A 82 -24.84 -39.45 -45.41
CA GLY A 82 -26.12 -40.12 -45.61
C GLY A 82 -26.45 -40.42 -47.07
N GLU A 83 -27.62 -41.00 -47.34
CA GLU A 83 -28.08 -41.30 -48.71
C GLU A 83 -28.22 -40.01 -49.54
N MET A 84 -27.43 -39.90 -50.61
CA MET A 84 -27.48 -38.80 -51.57
C MET A 84 -27.70 -39.35 -52.98
N VAL A 85 -28.63 -38.74 -53.74
CA VAL A 85 -28.83 -39.04 -55.16
C VAL A 85 -27.92 -38.19 -56.04
N ASP A 86 -27.71 -36.93 -55.67
CA ASP A 86 -26.83 -36.01 -56.37
C ASP A 86 -26.44 -34.82 -55.47
N TYR A 87 -25.31 -34.19 -55.74
CA TYR A 87 -24.86 -33.00 -55.01
C TYR A 87 -24.14 -32.01 -55.95
N SER A 88 -24.24 -30.72 -55.65
CA SER A 88 -23.47 -29.66 -56.32
C SER A 88 -22.59 -28.92 -55.31
N ARG A 89 -21.31 -28.72 -55.65
CA ARG A 89 -20.31 -28.04 -54.79
C ARG A 89 -19.94 -26.70 -55.39
N HIS A 90 -20.00 -25.65 -54.60
CA HIS A 90 -19.65 -24.29 -55.02
C HIS A 90 -18.66 -23.69 -54.03
N ALA A 91 -17.51 -23.27 -54.55
CA ALA A 91 -16.51 -22.57 -53.77
C ALA A 91 -16.89 -21.08 -53.66
N VAL A 92 -16.85 -20.56 -52.44
CA VAL A 92 -17.14 -19.17 -52.12
C VAL A 92 -15.90 -18.54 -51.52
N LEU A 93 -15.42 -17.46 -52.13
CA LEU A 93 -14.20 -16.78 -51.72
C LEU A 93 -14.55 -15.62 -50.78
N LEU A 94 -14.30 -15.81 -49.48
CA LEU A 94 -14.68 -14.88 -48.41
C LEU A 94 -13.48 -14.00 -48.04
N GLY A 95 -12.97 -13.21 -48.99
CA GLY A 95 -11.92 -12.20 -48.77
C GLY A 95 -10.79 -12.63 -47.82
N SER A 96 -10.60 -11.88 -46.72
CA SER A 96 -9.62 -12.14 -45.65
C SER A 96 -9.97 -13.31 -44.72
N SER A 97 -11.26 -13.67 -44.65
CA SER A 97 -11.81 -14.64 -43.70
C SER A 97 -11.58 -16.09 -44.17
N GLY A 98 -11.34 -16.32 -45.46
CA GLY A 98 -10.88 -17.61 -46.03
C GLY A 98 -11.69 -18.07 -47.24
N MET A 99 -11.62 -19.37 -47.56
CA MET A 99 -12.55 -20.00 -48.50
C MET A 99 -13.62 -20.79 -47.74
N ALA A 100 -14.85 -20.77 -48.25
CA ALA A 100 -15.91 -21.67 -47.81
C ALA A 100 -16.41 -22.50 -48.99
N GLU A 101 -16.92 -23.68 -48.68
CA GLU A 101 -17.55 -24.59 -49.64
C GLU A 101 -19.03 -24.69 -49.30
N LEU A 102 -19.89 -24.35 -50.25
CA LEU A 102 -21.33 -24.46 -50.12
C LEU A 102 -21.83 -25.60 -51.01
N ARG A 103 -22.52 -26.55 -50.40
CA ARG A 103 -23.01 -27.78 -51.05
C ARG A 103 -24.53 -27.83 -51.01
N PHE A 104 -25.10 -28.05 -52.18
CA PHE A 104 -26.53 -28.34 -52.33
C PHE A 104 -26.68 -29.84 -52.54
N ILE A 105 -27.42 -30.51 -51.66
CA ILE A 105 -27.53 -31.96 -51.62
C ILE A 105 -28.99 -32.37 -51.88
N ARG A 106 -29.17 -33.34 -52.77
CA ARG A 106 -30.45 -33.95 -53.08
C ARG A 106 -30.48 -35.39 -52.61
N THR A 107 -31.44 -35.72 -51.74
CA THR A 107 -31.58 -37.07 -51.15
C THR A 107 -32.56 -37.95 -51.94
N HIS A 108 -33.52 -37.37 -52.67
CA HIS A 108 -34.47 -38.09 -53.54
C HIS A 108 -34.81 -37.29 -54.80
N GLY A 109 -35.14 -37.96 -55.91
CA GLY A 109 -35.57 -37.34 -57.17
C GLY A 109 -34.63 -37.56 -58.35
N SER A 110 -34.71 -36.69 -59.37
CA SER A 110 -33.80 -36.69 -60.53
C SER A 110 -32.47 -35.99 -60.23
N ARG A 111 -31.44 -36.22 -61.06
CA ARG A 111 -30.15 -35.51 -60.97
C ARG A 111 -30.29 -34.02 -61.29
N PHE A 112 -29.35 -33.20 -60.81
CA PHE A 112 -29.30 -31.78 -61.11
C PHE A 112 -29.00 -31.57 -62.60
N THR A 113 -29.72 -30.64 -63.22
CA THR A 113 -29.46 -30.23 -64.60
C THR A 113 -28.31 -29.21 -64.65
N SER A 114 -27.73 -28.99 -65.83
CA SER A 114 -26.70 -27.95 -66.01
C SER A 114 -27.24 -26.54 -65.68
N GLN A 115 -28.53 -26.30 -65.89
CA GLN A 115 -29.20 -25.04 -65.52
C GLN A 115 -29.30 -24.88 -63.99
N ASP A 116 -29.58 -25.95 -63.26
CA ASP A 116 -29.59 -25.94 -61.79
C ASP A 116 -28.21 -25.59 -61.22
N CYS A 117 -27.15 -26.20 -61.77
CA CYS A 117 -25.78 -25.90 -61.34
C CYS A 117 -25.39 -24.43 -61.59
N THR A 118 -25.85 -23.83 -62.70
CA THR A 118 -25.63 -22.40 -62.95
C THR A 118 -26.40 -21.49 -62.00
N LEU A 119 -27.63 -21.88 -61.66
CA LEU A 119 -28.49 -21.18 -60.70
C LEU A 119 -27.89 -21.23 -59.28
N PHE A 120 -27.40 -22.39 -58.84
CA PHE A 120 -26.74 -22.55 -57.55
C PHE A 120 -25.41 -21.80 -57.47
N ASN A 121 -24.65 -21.76 -58.56
CA ASN A 121 -23.41 -20.98 -58.62
C ASN A 121 -23.69 -19.47 -58.52
N TRP A 122 -24.76 -18.99 -59.14
CA TRP A 122 -25.21 -17.60 -59.04
C TRP A 122 -25.66 -17.24 -57.62
N LEU A 123 -26.44 -18.13 -56.97
CA LEU A 123 -26.81 -17.97 -55.56
C LEU A 123 -25.59 -17.93 -54.63
N ALA A 124 -24.64 -18.85 -54.80
CA ALA A 124 -23.43 -18.89 -53.99
C ALA A 124 -22.67 -17.56 -54.05
N ARG A 125 -22.60 -16.92 -55.22
CA ARG A 125 -21.95 -15.60 -55.39
C ARG A 125 -22.71 -14.47 -54.69
N ILE A 126 -24.05 -14.44 -54.76
CA ILE A 126 -24.87 -13.39 -54.09
C ILE A 126 -24.77 -13.46 -52.56
N ILE A 127 -24.62 -14.67 -52.02
CA ILE A 127 -24.60 -14.89 -50.57
C ILE A 127 -23.21 -14.63 -49.97
N THR A 128 -22.16 -14.63 -50.80
CA THR A 128 -20.76 -14.32 -50.42
C THR A 128 -20.63 -13.11 -49.49
N PRO A 129 -21.11 -11.90 -49.83
CA PRO A 129 -20.98 -10.72 -48.95
C PRO A 129 -21.72 -10.87 -47.61
N VAL A 130 -22.86 -11.57 -47.60
CA VAL A 130 -23.65 -11.79 -46.38
C VAL A 130 -22.93 -12.77 -45.45
N LEU A 131 -22.38 -13.87 -46.00
CA LEU A 131 -21.56 -14.81 -45.25
C LEU A 131 -20.27 -14.17 -44.73
N GLN A 132 -19.65 -13.30 -45.51
CA GLN A 132 -18.44 -12.57 -45.10
C GLN A 132 -18.74 -11.62 -43.94
N SER A 133 -19.85 -10.87 -43.99
CA SER A 133 -20.29 -10.02 -42.88
C SER A 133 -20.54 -10.83 -41.61
N TRP A 134 -21.23 -11.98 -41.74
CA TRP A 134 -21.54 -12.85 -40.61
C TRP A 134 -20.30 -13.41 -39.92
N LEU A 135 -19.33 -13.93 -40.69
CA LEU A 135 -18.07 -14.44 -40.15
C LEU A 135 -17.25 -13.35 -39.46
N ASN A 136 -17.20 -12.16 -40.04
CA ASN A 136 -16.48 -11.02 -39.45
C ASN A 136 -17.14 -10.53 -38.16
N ASP A 137 -18.48 -10.50 -38.09
CA ASP A 137 -19.21 -10.13 -36.88
C ASP A 137 -18.96 -11.14 -35.74
N GLU A 138 -18.87 -12.45 -36.02
CA GLU A 138 -18.53 -13.45 -35.00
C GLU A 138 -17.08 -13.28 -34.50
N GLU A 139 -16.12 -13.11 -35.41
CA GLU A 139 -14.72 -12.86 -35.03
C GLU A 139 -14.59 -11.57 -34.20
N GLN A 140 -15.28 -10.49 -34.60
CA GLN A 140 -15.29 -9.23 -33.87
C GLN A 140 -15.96 -9.34 -32.50
N GLN A 141 -17.09 -10.05 -32.38
CA GLN A 141 -17.76 -10.25 -31.09
C GLN A 141 -16.91 -11.08 -30.13
N VAL A 142 -16.23 -12.11 -30.62
CA VAL A 142 -15.31 -12.91 -29.78
C VAL A 142 -14.12 -12.04 -29.36
N ALA A 143 -13.52 -11.29 -30.28
CA ALA A 143 -12.43 -10.37 -29.96
C ALA A 143 -12.85 -9.30 -28.95
N GLN A 144 -14.05 -8.73 -29.11
CA GLN A 144 -14.58 -7.73 -28.19
C GLN A 144 -14.82 -8.31 -26.78
N ARG A 145 -15.41 -9.51 -26.67
CA ARG A 145 -15.59 -10.17 -25.37
C ARG A 145 -14.27 -10.49 -24.68
N LEU A 146 -13.24 -10.89 -25.45
CA LEU A 146 -11.91 -11.12 -24.91
C LEU A 146 -11.27 -9.82 -24.42
N LEU A 147 -11.41 -8.72 -25.18
CA LEU A 147 -10.92 -7.40 -24.79
C LEU A 147 -11.66 -6.82 -23.58
N GLU A 148 -12.97 -7.02 -23.48
CA GLU A 148 -13.76 -6.62 -22.32
C GLU A 148 -13.31 -7.37 -21.06
N LYS A 149 -13.10 -8.69 -21.17
CA LYS A 149 -12.55 -9.52 -20.08
C LYS A 149 -11.16 -9.05 -19.65
N ASP A 150 -10.27 -8.77 -20.60
CA ASP A 150 -8.89 -8.31 -20.34
C ASP A 150 -8.86 -6.92 -19.70
N ARG A 151 -9.72 -6.00 -20.18
CA ARG A 151 -9.88 -4.67 -19.60
C ARG A 151 -10.36 -4.75 -18.15
N ASP A 152 -11.32 -5.63 -17.87
CA ASP A 152 -11.85 -5.80 -16.52
C ASP A 152 -10.79 -6.40 -15.58
N HIS A 153 -9.97 -7.38 -16.04
CA HIS A 153 -8.81 -7.87 -15.28
C HIS A 153 -7.81 -6.75 -14.94
N HIS A 154 -7.45 -5.90 -15.92
CA HIS A 154 -6.53 -4.80 -15.69
C HIS A 154 -7.09 -3.75 -14.74
N ARG A 155 -8.40 -3.47 -14.80
CA ARG A 155 -9.06 -2.52 -13.92
C ARG A 155 -8.98 -2.96 -12.45
N VAL A 156 -9.24 -4.23 -12.16
CA VAL A 156 -9.09 -4.81 -10.81
C VAL A 156 -7.69 -4.56 -10.25
N LEU A 157 -6.68 -4.84 -11.05
CA LEU A 157 -5.30 -4.67 -10.64
C LEU A 157 -4.99 -3.21 -10.32
N VAL A 158 -5.48 -2.25 -11.10
CA VAL A 158 -5.28 -0.83 -10.87
C VAL A 158 -6.00 -0.36 -9.60
N ASP A 159 -7.26 -0.75 -9.41
CA ASP A 159 -8.05 -0.35 -8.25
C ASP A 159 -7.43 -0.87 -6.95
N ILE A 160 -6.99 -2.14 -6.93
CA ILE A 160 -6.26 -2.73 -5.81
C ILE A 160 -4.92 -2.02 -5.59
N THR A 161 -4.20 -1.65 -6.66
CA THR A 161 -2.93 -0.93 -6.50
C THR A 161 -3.12 0.44 -5.87
N ASN A 162 -4.18 1.16 -6.28
CA ASN A 162 -4.48 2.46 -5.72
C ASN A 162 -4.89 2.36 -4.25
N ALA A 163 -5.71 1.37 -3.90
CA ALA A 163 -6.03 1.06 -2.50
C ALA A 163 -4.76 0.71 -1.70
N VAL A 164 -3.87 -0.10 -2.28
CA VAL A 164 -2.63 -0.49 -1.63
C VAL A 164 -1.68 0.69 -1.41
N LEU A 165 -1.66 1.67 -2.32
CA LEU A 165 -0.82 2.87 -2.22
C LEU A 165 -1.41 3.96 -1.31
N SER A 166 -2.71 3.96 -1.04
CA SER A 166 -3.38 5.01 -0.27
C SER A 166 -3.27 4.87 1.25
N HIS A 167 -2.86 3.70 1.75
CA HIS A 167 -2.76 3.43 3.19
C HIS A 167 -1.30 3.29 3.63
N LEU A 168 -0.91 4.11 4.60
CA LEU A 168 0.38 4.03 5.29
C LEU A 168 0.31 3.07 6.49
N ASP A 169 -0.89 2.88 7.05
CA ASP A 169 -1.14 1.99 8.17
C ASP A 169 -1.56 0.60 7.71
N LEU A 170 -0.90 -0.41 8.27
CA LEU A 170 -1.08 -1.83 7.95
C LEU A 170 -2.53 -2.30 8.18
N ASP A 171 -3.15 -1.83 9.26
CA ASP A 171 -4.48 -2.28 9.69
C ASP A 171 -5.57 -1.80 8.72
N ASP A 172 -5.47 -0.56 8.27
CA ASP A 172 -6.38 0.03 7.28
C ASP A 172 -6.16 -0.59 5.89
N LEU A 173 -4.89 -0.81 5.51
CA LEU A 173 -4.52 -1.49 4.28
C LEU A 173 -5.16 -2.88 4.18
N ILE A 174 -5.07 -3.68 5.24
CA ILE A 174 -5.63 -5.05 5.25
C ILE A 174 -7.16 -5.01 5.11
N ALA A 175 -7.82 -4.07 5.79
CA ALA A 175 -9.28 -3.96 5.76
C ALA A 175 -9.82 -3.57 4.37
N ASP A 176 -9.15 -2.62 3.70
CA ASP A 176 -9.59 -2.13 2.39
C ASP A 176 -9.26 -3.13 1.28
N VAL A 177 -8.09 -3.76 1.33
CA VAL A 177 -7.73 -4.86 0.41
C VAL A 177 -8.69 -6.04 0.55
N ALA A 178 -9.04 -6.43 1.77
CA ALA A 178 -10.00 -7.52 1.99
C ALA A 178 -11.39 -7.17 1.42
N ARG A 179 -11.82 -5.90 1.53
CA ARG A 179 -13.09 -5.43 0.99
C ARG A 179 -13.13 -5.47 -0.53
N GLU A 180 -12.06 -5.04 -1.20
CA GLU A 180 -11.96 -5.06 -2.66
C GLU A 180 -11.92 -6.49 -3.21
N ILE A 181 -11.12 -7.38 -2.61
CA ILE A 181 -11.06 -8.79 -2.98
C ILE A 181 -12.42 -9.47 -2.80
N HIS A 182 -13.13 -9.15 -1.71
CA HIS A 182 -14.49 -9.65 -1.49
C HIS A 182 -15.47 -9.12 -2.55
N HIS A 183 -15.43 -7.81 -2.85
CA HIS A 183 -16.34 -7.18 -3.80
C HIS A 183 -16.20 -7.77 -5.21
N PHE A 184 -14.98 -8.03 -5.65
CA PHE A 184 -14.71 -8.46 -7.02
C PHE A 184 -14.86 -9.98 -7.25
N PHE A 185 -14.44 -10.80 -6.29
CA PHE A 185 -14.45 -12.27 -6.44
C PHE A 185 -15.60 -12.96 -5.70
N GLY A 186 -16.34 -12.26 -4.83
CA GLY A 186 -17.43 -12.83 -4.03
C GLY A 186 -16.95 -13.86 -3.00
N LEU A 187 -15.70 -13.74 -2.52
CA LEU A 187 -15.10 -14.73 -1.62
C LEU A 187 -15.75 -14.77 -0.25
N ALA A 188 -16.01 -15.96 0.29
CA ALA A 188 -16.68 -16.11 1.59
C ALA A 188 -15.82 -15.63 2.78
N SER A 189 -14.49 -15.75 2.67
CA SER A 189 -13.55 -15.27 3.68
C SER A 189 -12.23 -14.86 3.06
N VAL A 190 -11.77 -13.65 3.39
CA VAL A 190 -10.43 -13.15 3.09
C VAL A 190 -9.72 -12.92 4.41
N SER A 191 -8.55 -13.52 4.56
CA SER A 191 -7.72 -13.38 5.76
C SER A 191 -6.26 -13.19 5.37
N MET A 192 -5.49 -12.49 6.19
CA MET A 192 -4.07 -12.28 5.97
C MET A 192 -3.30 -12.71 7.21
N VAL A 193 -2.25 -13.49 7.02
CA VAL A 193 -1.35 -13.92 8.08
C VAL A 193 -0.05 -13.17 7.92
N LEU A 194 0.32 -12.35 8.90
CA LEU A 194 1.55 -11.56 8.88
C LEU A 194 2.45 -11.96 10.05
N GLY A 195 3.73 -12.18 9.78
CA GLY A 195 4.73 -12.47 10.80
C GLY A 195 5.20 -11.19 11.50
N ASP A 196 5.24 -11.19 12.82
CA ASP A 196 5.89 -10.11 13.58
C ASP A 196 7.41 -10.35 13.59
N HIS A 197 8.17 -9.52 12.87
CA HIS A 197 9.62 -9.63 12.80
C HIS A 197 10.31 -9.36 14.15
N ARG A 198 9.65 -8.69 15.11
CA ARG A 198 10.23 -8.34 16.43
C ARG A 198 10.22 -9.50 17.42
N LYS A 199 9.29 -10.45 17.28
CA LYS A 199 9.13 -11.60 18.18
C LYS A 199 9.20 -12.86 17.34
N ASN A 200 10.41 -13.38 17.17
CA ASN A 200 10.70 -14.68 16.55
C ASN A 200 9.47 -15.61 16.59
N GLU A 201 8.84 -15.81 15.42
CA GLU A 201 7.78 -16.79 15.14
C GLU A 201 6.37 -16.53 15.69
N LYS A 202 5.95 -15.29 15.99
CA LYS A 202 4.52 -15.00 16.22
C LYS A 202 3.85 -14.43 14.99
N PHE A 203 3.08 -15.28 14.30
CA PHE A 203 2.18 -14.86 13.23
C PHE A 203 0.88 -14.29 13.81
N SER A 204 0.46 -13.15 13.29
CA SER A 204 -0.84 -12.53 13.56
C SER A 204 -1.80 -12.85 12.41
N LEU A 205 -2.98 -13.37 12.75
CA LEU A 205 -4.03 -13.66 11.79
C LEU A 205 -5.03 -12.51 11.78
N TRP A 206 -5.20 -11.89 10.63
CA TRP A 206 -6.20 -10.86 10.38
C TRP A 206 -7.35 -11.47 9.60
N CYS A 207 -8.51 -11.57 10.25
CA CYS A 207 -9.74 -12.08 9.63
C CYS A 207 -10.66 -10.93 9.27
N SER A 208 -11.25 -10.97 8.08
CA SER A 208 -12.43 -10.16 7.76
C SER A 208 -13.69 -10.94 8.13
N ASP A 209 -14.30 -10.61 9.27
CA ASP A 209 -15.60 -11.18 9.65
C ASP A 209 -16.72 -10.42 8.91
N LEU A 210 -17.30 -11.04 7.87
CA LEU A 210 -18.37 -10.47 7.03
C LEU A 210 -19.77 -10.48 7.67
N SER A 211 -19.89 -10.86 8.96
CA SER A 211 -21.18 -10.84 9.67
C SER A 211 -21.61 -9.46 10.18
N ALA A 212 -20.69 -8.49 10.19
CA ALA A 212 -20.95 -7.12 10.59
C ALA A 212 -20.89 -6.19 9.38
N SER A 213 -21.77 -5.18 9.36
CA SER A 213 -21.83 -4.11 8.36
C SER A 213 -20.56 -3.25 8.27
N HIS A 214 -19.50 -3.58 9.01
CA HIS A 214 -18.15 -3.03 8.95
C HIS A 214 -17.17 -4.21 8.99
N CYS A 215 -16.30 -4.35 7.99
CA CYS A 215 -15.17 -5.28 8.03
C CYS A 215 -14.23 -4.85 9.17
N ALA A 216 -14.41 -5.41 10.37
CA ALA A 216 -13.48 -5.21 11.47
C ALA A 216 -12.36 -6.25 11.34
N CYS A 217 -11.20 -5.82 10.85
CA CYS A 217 -10.00 -6.63 10.85
C CYS A 217 -9.41 -6.62 12.26
N LEU A 218 -9.69 -7.67 13.04
CA LEU A 218 -9.14 -7.83 14.39
C LEU A 218 -7.96 -8.79 14.36
N PRO A 219 -6.79 -8.41 14.91
CA PRO A 219 -5.68 -9.33 15.03
C PRO A 219 -6.03 -10.43 16.05
N ARG A 220 -6.09 -11.68 15.58
CA ARG A 220 -6.20 -12.86 16.43
C ARG A 220 -4.82 -13.51 16.56
N ASN A 221 -4.50 -13.98 17.77
CA ASN A 221 -3.34 -14.85 17.95
C ASN A 221 -3.57 -16.13 17.15
N MET A 222 -2.56 -16.55 16.41
CA MET A 222 -2.62 -17.78 15.62
C MET A 222 -2.95 -18.99 16.51
N PRO A 223 -3.89 -19.86 16.09
CA PRO A 223 -4.35 -21.00 16.88
C PRO A 223 -3.32 -22.17 16.98
N GLY A 224 -2.06 -21.95 16.61
CA GLY A 224 -0.97 -22.93 16.63
C GLY A 224 -0.11 -22.87 15.37
N ASP A 225 0.93 -23.71 15.30
CA ASP A 225 1.79 -23.83 14.11
C ASP A 225 1.02 -24.57 13.00
N SER A 226 0.60 -23.83 11.98
CA SER A 226 0.00 -24.41 10.78
C SER A 226 1.10 -25.02 9.91
N VAL A 227 0.99 -26.32 9.64
CA VAL A 227 1.91 -27.04 8.74
C VAL A 227 1.78 -26.48 7.33
N LEU A 228 0.56 -26.17 6.90
CA LEU A 228 0.31 -25.69 5.56
C LEU A 228 0.87 -24.27 5.36
N LEU A 229 0.65 -23.35 6.31
CA LEU A 229 1.26 -22.02 6.28
C LEU A 229 2.79 -22.11 6.23
N THR A 230 3.38 -22.94 7.08
CA THR A 230 4.84 -23.11 7.15
C THR A 230 5.39 -23.63 5.83
N GLN A 231 4.71 -24.61 5.22
CA GLN A 231 5.07 -25.15 3.92
C GLN A 231 4.96 -24.10 2.82
N THR A 232 3.85 -23.34 2.74
CA THR A 232 3.66 -22.28 1.73
C THR A 232 4.71 -21.17 1.85
N LEU A 233 5.08 -20.78 3.07
CA LEU A 233 6.13 -19.78 3.30
C LEU A 233 7.52 -20.29 2.90
N GLN A 234 7.82 -21.58 3.14
CA GLN A 234 9.09 -22.21 2.74
C GLN A 234 9.20 -22.42 1.23
N THR A 235 8.14 -22.91 0.58
CA THR A 235 8.13 -23.19 -0.86
C THR A 235 7.98 -21.92 -1.70
N ARG A 236 7.43 -20.85 -1.11
CA ARG A 236 7.10 -19.58 -1.81
C ARG A 236 6.21 -19.79 -3.02
N GLN A 237 5.36 -20.83 -2.99
CA GLN A 237 4.40 -21.13 -4.03
C GLN A 237 2.97 -21.20 -3.49
N PRO A 238 1.97 -20.75 -4.25
CA PRO A 238 0.57 -20.82 -3.82
C PRO A 238 0.14 -22.28 -3.64
N THR A 239 -0.67 -22.53 -2.61
CA THR A 239 -1.16 -23.87 -2.25
C THR A 239 -2.69 -23.84 -2.24
N LEU A 240 -3.31 -24.57 -3.18
CA LEU A 240 -4.75 -24.75 -3.24
C LEU A 240 -5.12 -26.09 -2.59
N THR A 241 -6.12 -26.08 -1.70
CA THR A 241 -6.64 -27.28 -1.08
C THR A 241 -8.16 -27.30 -1.09
N HIS A 242 -8.72 -28.49 -1.30
CA HIS A 242 -10.15 -28.74 -1.22
C HIS A 242 -10.44 -29.72 -0.08
N ARG A 243 -11.49 -29.45 0.68
CA ARG A 243 -11.92 -30.28 1.81
C ARG A 243 -12.33 -31.69 1.38
N ALA A 244 -12.87 -31.82 0.17
CA ALA A 244 -13.26 -33.10 -0.41
C ALA A 244 -12.06 -34.00 -0.73
N ASP A 245 -10.93 -33.41 -1.11
CA ASP A 245 -9.74 -34.15 -1.56
C ASP A 245 -8.90 -34.61 -0.36
N ASP A 246 -8.69 -33.74 0.64
CA ASP A 246 -7.80 -34.02 1.78
C ASP A 246 -8.45 -33.68 3.13
N LEU A 247 -9.47 -34.46 3.50
CA LEU A 247 -10.21 -34.33 4.77
C LEU A 247 -9.32 -34.41 6.02
N PHE A 248 -8.21 -35.17 5.96
CA PHE A 248 -7.27 -35.32 7.07
C PHE A 248 -6.46 -34.05 7.34
N LEU A 249 -6.07 -33.34 6.28
CA LEU A 249 -5.34 -32.07 6.36
C LEU A 249 -6.23 -30.99 7.00
N TRP A 250 -7.50 -30.93 6.59
CA TRP A 250 -8.50 -29.98 7.12
C TRP A 250 -8.87 -30.22 8.59
N GLN A 251 -8.65 -31.42 9.11
CA GLN A 251 -8.88 -31.74 10.54
C GLN A 251 -7.67 -31.49 11.44
N ARG A 252 -6.45 -31.48 10.87
CA ARG A 252 -5.22 -31.33 11.63
C ARG A 252 -4.67 -29.90 11.63
N ASP A 253 -4.87 -29.17 10.54
CA ASP A 253 -4.34 -27.81 10.43
C ASP A 253 -5.28 -26.81 11.15
N PRO A 254 -4.80 -26.05 12.16
CA PRO A 254 -5.61 -25.10 12.91
C PRO A 254 -6.28 -24.02 12.06
N LEU A 255 -5.65 -23.58 10.96
CA LEU A 255 -6.19 -22.56 10.06
C LEU A 255 -7.36 -23.12 9.24
N LEU A 256 -7.19 -24.33 8.69
CA LEU A 256 -8.24 -24.98 7.92
C LEU A 256 -9.42 -25.37 8.80
N LEU A 257 -9.17 -25.76 10.05
CA LEU A 257 -10.22 -26.05 11.02
C LEU A 257 -11.10 -24.81 11.30
N LEU A 258 -10.48 -23.64 11.43
CA LEU A 258 -11.18 -22.35 11.58
C LEU A 258 -12.06 -22.07 10.35
N LEU A 259 -11.51 -22.23 9.14
CA LEU A 259 -12.26 -22.03 7.89
C LEU A 259 -13.40 -23.05 7.72
N ALA A 260 -13.18 -24.30 8.11
CA ALA A 260 -14.19 -25.35 8.09
C ALA A 260 -15.36 -25.05 9.03
N SER A 261 -15.09 -24.44 10.19
CA SER A 261 -16.12 -24.01 11.13
C SER A 261 -17.00 -22.88 10.57
N ASN A 262 -16.46 -22.09 9.65
CA ASN A 262 -17.16 -21.05 8.91
C ASN A 262 -17.86 -21.55 7.62
N GLY A 263 -17.87 -22.88 7.39
CA GLY A 263 -18.55 -23.49 6.25
C GLY A 263 -17.79 -23.46 4.92
N CYS A 264 -16.50 -23.10 4.93
CA CYS A 264 -15.69 -23.13 3.71
C CYS A 264 -15.31 -24.56 3.30
N GLU A 265 -15.25 -24.82 1.99
CA GLU A 265 -14.91 -26.12 1.39
C GLU A 265 -13.62 -26.08 0.57
N SER A 266 -13.16 -24.89 0.17
CA SER A 266 -11.94 -24.67 -0.60
C SER A 266 -11.14 -23.52 0.01
N ALA A 267 -9.81 -23.67 0.02
CA ALA A 267 -8.88 -22.69 0.56
C ALA A 267 -7.64 -22.56 -0.32
N LEU A 268 -7.27 -21.32 -0.63
CA LEU A 268 -6.07 -20.95 -1.37
C LEU A 268 -5.17 -20.10 -0.45
N LEU A 269 -3.95 -20.58 -0.20
CA LEU A 269 -2.90 -19.76 0.40
C LEU A 269 -1.95 -19.25 -0.66
N ILE A 270 -1.64 -17.96 -0.60
CA ILE A 270 -0.67 -17.30 -1.47
C ILE A 270 0.39 -16.65 -0.60
N PRO A 271 1.68 -16.99 -0.74
CA PRO A 271 2.73 -16.33 0.03
C PRO A 271 2.92 -14.89 -0.45
N LEU A 272 3.08 -13.97 0.50
CA LEU A 272 3.44 -12.59 0.22
C LEU A 272 4.97 -12.52 0.15
N THR A 273 5.52 -12.47 -1.07
CA THR A 273 6.97 -12.40 -1.28
C THR A 273 7.40 -10.98 -1.63
N PHE A 274 8.31 -10.39 -0.85
CA PHE A 274 8.95 -9.11 -1.17
C PHE A 274 10.47 -9.30 -1.17
N GLY A 275 11.11 -9.23 -2.34
CA GLY A 275 12.55 -9.49 -2.46
C GLY A 275 12.96 -10.86 -1.89
N ASN A 276 13.82 -10.86 -0.87
CA ASN A 276 14.30 -12.08 -0.21
C ASN A 276 13.51 -12.48 1.05
N HIS A 277 12.53 -11.69 1.45
CA HIS A 277 11.74 -11.90 2.67
C HIS A 277 10.27 -12.17 2.34
N THR A 278 9.61 -12.90 3.24
CA THR A 278 8.21 -13.29 3.11
C THR A 278 7.47 -12.77 4.34
N PRO A 279 6.94 -11.53 4.31
CA PRO A 279 6.26 -10.94 5.46
C PRO A 279 5.04 -11.74 5.93
N GLY A 280 4.47 -12.60 5.09
CA GLY A 280 3.31 -13.38 5.46
C GLY A 280 2.69 -14.18 4.30
N ALA A 281 1.42 -14.54 4.46
CA ALA A 281 0.62 -15.21 3.46
C ALA A 281 -0.82 -14.67 3.44
N LEU A 282 -1.40 -14.57 2.24
CA LEU A 282 -2.80 -14.28 2.01
C LEU A 282 -3.59 -15.61 2.00
N LEU A 283 -4.66 -15.67 2.79
CA LEU A 283 -5.55 -16.82 2.93
C LEU A 283 -6.93 -16.48 2.36
N LEU A 284 -7.32 -17.17 1.30
CA LEU A 284 -8.61 -16.98 0.63
C LEU A 284 -9.42 -18.26 0.73
N ALA A 285 -10.68 -18.17 1.13
CA ALA A 285 -11.54 -19.35 1.28
C ALA A 285 -12.95 -19.11 0.73
N HIS A 286 -13.53 -20.18 0.19
CA HIS A 286 -14.90 -20.18 -0.33
C HIS A 286 -15.67 -21.45 0.06
N THR A 287 -16.99 -21.34 0.09
CA THR A 287 -17.97 -22.44 0.23
C THR A 287 -18.15 -23.30 -1.03
N SER A 288 -17.38 -23.05 -2.11
CA SER A 288 -17.54 -23.74 -3.40
C SER A 288 -16.18 -23.92 -4.07
N SER A 289 -15.99 -25.06 -4.73
CA SER A 289 -14.73 -25.39 -5.41
C SER A 289 -14.57 -24.73 -6.80
N THR A 290 -15.62 -24.14 -7.37
CA THR A 290 -15.63 -23.69 -8.78
C THR A 290 -15.00 -22.31 -9.02
N LEU A 291 -14.74 -21.52 -7.97
CA LEU A 291 -14.19 -20.16 -8.10
C LEU A 291 -12.67 -20.10 -8.26
N PHE A 292 -11.96 -21.15 -7.87
CA PHE A 292 -10.51 -21.25 -8.01
C PHE A 292 -10.14 -21.86 -9.37
N SER A 293 -10.54 -21.20 -10.45
CA SER A 293 -10.02 -21.51 -11.79
C SER A 293 -8.56 -21.07 -11.91
N GLU A 294 -7.82 -21.66 -12.85
CA GLU A 294 -6.40 -21.33 -13.08
C GLU A 294 -6.21 -19.83 -13.39
N GLU A 295 -7.11 -19.23 -14.17
CA GLU A 295 -7.11 -17.79 -14.47
C GLU A 295 -7.31 -16.93 -13.21
N ASN A 296 -8.27 -17.29 -12.34
CA ASN A 296 -8.53 -16.54 -11.10
C ASN A 296 -7.37 -16.68 -10.11
N CYS A 297 -6.76 -17.86 -10.03
CA CYS A 297 -5.57 -18.09 -9.20
C CYS A 297 -4.39 -17.20 -9.66
N GLN A 298 -4.17 -17.05 -10.97
CA GLN A 298 -3.15 -16.15 -11.50
C GLN A 298 -3.44 -14.69 -11.15
N LEU A 299 -4.69 -14.25 -11.29
CA LEU A 299 -5.08 -12.87 -10.94
C LEU A 299 -4.92 -12.60 -9.44
N LEU A 300 -5.33 -13.53 -8.57
CA LEU A 300 -5.18 -13.44 -7.12
C LEU A 300 -3.70 -13.45 -6.71
N GLN A 301 -2.84 -14.16 -7.43
CA GLN A 301 -1.40 -14.13 -7.22
C GLN A 301 -0.81 -12.76 -7.54
N HIS A 302 -1.19 -12.15 -8.67
CA HIS A 302 -0.77 -10.78 -8.99
C HIS A 302 -1.24 -9.75 -7.97
N ILE A 303 -2.42 -9.95 -7.37
CA ILE A 303 -2.92 -9.14 -6.27
C ILE A 303 -2.04 -9.32 -5.02
N ALA A 304 -1.74 -10.57 -4.66
CA ALA A 304 -0.87 -10.89 -3.53
C ALA A 304 0.54 -10.29 -3.67
N ASP A 305 1.13 -10.30 -4.87
CA ASP A 305 2.44 -9.69 -5.13
C ASP A 305 2.45 -8.18 -4.82
N ARG A 306 1.37 -7.46 -5.18
CA ARG A 306 1.25 -6.02 -4.91
C ARG A 306 1.05 -5.75 -3.42
N ILE A 307 0.23 -6.56 -2.75
CA ILE A 307 0.04 -6.50 -1.30
C ILE A 307 1.37 -6.75 -0.58
N ALA A 308 2.17 -7.72 -1.05
CA ALA A 308 3.47 -8.05 -0.47
C ALA A 308 4.43 -6.84 -0.49
N ILE A 309 4.43 -6.06 -1.58
CA ILE A 309 5.24 -4.85 -1.68
C ILE A 309 4.83 -3.81 -0.63
N ALA A 310 3.54 -3.55 -0.46
CA ALA A 310 3.10 -2.54 0.51
C ALA A 310 3.30 -2.97 1.97
N VAL A 311 3.00 -4.23 2.28
CA VAL A 311 3.27 -4.79 3.61
C VAL A 311 4.78 -4.74 3.92
N GLY A 312 5.61 -5.14 2.96
CA GLY A 312 7.07 -5.08 3.09
C GLY A 312 7.61 -3.65 3.26
N ASN A 313 7.05 -2.69 2.52
CA ASN A 313 7.39 -1.28 2.67
C ASN A 313 6.99 -0.74 4.06
N ALA A 314 5.79 -1.07 4.54
CA ALA A 314 5.31 -0.64 5.86
C ALA A 314 6.18 -1.21 7.00
N ASP A 315 6.59 -2.48 6.91
CA ASP A 315 7.47 -3.12 7.88
C ASP A 315 8.90 -2.54 7.87
N ALA A 316 9.43 -2.24 6.68
CA ALA A 316 10.73 -1.60 6.51
C ALA A 316 10.75 -0.17 7.10
N TRP A 317 9.70 0.63 6.86
CA TRP A 317 9.56 1.97 7.45
C TRP A 317 9.50 1.92 8.98
N ARG A 318 8.71 1.01 9.56
CA ARG A 318 8.62 0.83 11.02
C ARG A 318 9.98 0.48 11.64
N SER A 319 10.68 -0.50 11.06
CA SER A 319 12.00 -0.91 11.52
C SER A 319 13.02 0.22 11.46
N MET A 320 12.97 1.05 10.41
CA MET A 320 13.87 2.20 10.26
C MET A 320 13.60 3.29 11.31
N THR A 321 12.32 3.57 11.62
CA THR A 321 11.96 4.52 12.68
C THR A 321 12.38 4.06 14.07
N ASP A 322 12.17 2.79 14.43
CA ASP A 322 12.58 2.29 15.75
C ASP A 322 14.11 2.31 15.91
N LEU A 323 14.84 1.94 14.85
CA LEU A 323 16.30 1.96 14.86
C LEU A 323 16.82 3.39 15.03
N GLN A 324 16.16 4.37 14.41
CA GLN A 324 16.52 5.79 14.54
C GLN A 324 16.24 6.31 15.95
N GLU A 325 15.12 5.95 16.57
CA GLU A 325 14.83 6.27 17.97
C GLU A 325 15.83 5.62 18.93
N SER A 326 16.15 4.33 18.73
CA SER A 326 17.15 3.62 19.55
C SER A 326 18.53 4.24 19.40
N LEU A 327 18.96 4.58 18.19
CA LEU A 327 20.24 5.26 17.93
C LEU A 327 20.27 6.68 18.49
N GLN A 328 19.14 7.39 18.49
CA GLN A 328 19.03 8.69 19.14
C GLN A 328 19.10 8.58 20.66
N GLN A 329 18.45 7.57 21.25
CA GLN A 329 18.54 7.28 22.67
C GLN A 329 19.96 6.84 23.07
N GLU A 330 20.62 5.97 22.30
CA GLU A 330 22.00 5.58 22.53
C GLU A 330 22.96 6.76 22.35
N ASN A 331 22.80 7.59 21.32
CA ASN A 331 23.60 8.82 21.19
C ASN A 331 23.37 9.78 22.35
N HIS A 332 22.13 9.90 22.83
CA HIS A 332 21.81 10.74 23.98
C HIS A 332 22.48 10.19 25.24
N GLN A 333 22.38 8.88 25.50
CA GLN A 333 23.01 8.21 26.64
C GLN A 333 24.54 8.24 26.57
N LEU A 334 25.15 8.01 25.40
CA LEU A 334 26.60 8.09 25.20
C LEU A 334 27.10 9.53 25.32
N SER A 335 26.34 10.50 24.82
CA SER A 335 26.63 11.92 25.02
C SER A 335 26.54 12.27 26.51
N GLU A 336 25.51 11.80 27.21
CA GLU A 336 25.37 11.97 28.65
C GLU A 336 26.52 11.30 29.42
N GLN A 337 26.99 10.12 29.02
CA GLN A 337 28.12 9.42 29.63
C GLN A 337 29.48 10.11 29.38
N LEU A 338 29.70 10.61 28.16
CA LEU A 338 30.88 11.43 27.83
C LEU A 338 30.87 12.75 28.60
N LEU A 339 29.69 13.31 28.86
CA LEU A 339 29.52 14.53 29.64
C LEU A 339 29.58 14.24 31.16
N SER A 340 29.14 13.08 31.65
CA SER A 340 29.17 12.73 33.07
C SER A 340 30.58 12.42 33.59
N ASN A 341 31.51 12.01 32.70
CA ASN A 341 32.90 11.73 33.06
C ASN A 341 33.78 12.98 33.22
N LEU A 342 33.24 14.19 33.06
CA LEU A 342 33.98 15.43 33.26
C LEU A 342 33.62 16.04 34.62
N GLY A 343 34.50 15.90 35.60
CA GLY A 343 34.33 16.41 36.96
C GLY A 343 34.74 17.88 37.11
N VAL A 344 34.49 18.48 38.28
CA VAL A 344 34.99 19.81 38.67
C VAL A 344 36.52 19.95 38.52
N GLY A 345 37.26 18.83 38.46
CA GLY A 345 38.69 18.78 38.12
C GLY A 345 39.06 19.12 36.67
N ASP A 346 38.08 19.33 35.79
CA ASP A 346 38.30 19.63 34.35
C ASP A 346 38.19 21.12 33.99
N ILE A 347 37.87 22.00 34.95
CA ILE A 347 37.94 23.45 34.72
C ILE A 347 39.40 23.88 34.80
N ILE A 348 39.96 24.20 33.65
CA ILE A 348 41.34 24.67 33.51
C ILE A 348 41.35 26.19 33.67
N TYR A 349 42.06 26.69 34.67
CA TYR A 349 42.25 28.11 34.92
C TYR A 349 43.54 28.38 35.70
N GLN A 350 43.99 29.62 35.65
CA GLN A 350 45.13 30.19 36.37
C GLN A 350 44.85 31.65 36.81
N SER A 351 43.90 32.32 36.18
CA SER A 351 43.51 33.70 36.48
C SER A 351 42.77 33.84 37.82
N GLN A 352 43.02 34.96 38.53
CA GLN A 352 42.32 35.28 39.78
C GLN A 352 40.80 35.41 39.57
N ALA A 353 40.38 35.99 38.45
CA ALA A 353 38.96 36.17 38.13
C ALA A 353 38.20 34.83 38.06
N MET A 354 38.85 33.78 37.53
CA MET A 354 38.27 32.43 37.53
C MET A 354 38.31 31.78 38.92
N GLU A 355 39.35 32.05 39.73
CA GLU A 355 39.42 31.57 41.11
C GLU A 355 38.27 32.13 41.95
N ASP A 356 38.05 33.45 41.87
CA ASP A 356 36.97 34.14 42.60
C ASP A 356 35.59 33.62 42.17
N LEU A 357 35.39 33.39 40.86
CA LEU A 357 34.17 32.79 40.33
C LEU A 357 33.95 31.38 40.87
N LEU A 358 34.99 30.55 40.92
CA LEU A 358 34.87 29.17 41.41
C LEU A 358 34.61 29.10 42.92
N GLN A 359 35.08 30.07 43.69
CA GLN A 359 34.70 30.22 45.10
C GLN A 359 33.19 30.54 45.23
N GLN A 360 32.65 31.42 44.39
CA GLN A 360 31.21 31.70 44.35
C GLN A 360 30.41 30.46 43.93
N VAL A 361 30.93 29.68 42.97
CA VAL A 361 30.34 28.41 42.54
C VAL A 361 30.27 27.41 43.70
N ASP A 362 31.31 27.26 44.51
CA ASP A 362 31.30 26.38 45.69
C ASP A 362 30.26 26.81 46.74
N ILE A 363 30.10 28.13 46.94
CA ILE A 363 29.10 28.68 47.86
C ILE A 363 27.69 28.37 47.35
N VAL A 364 27.38 28.71 46.09
CA VAL A 364 26.03 28.56 45.56
C VAL A 364 25.66 27.10 45.32
N ALA A 365 26.61 26.23 45.00
CA ALA A 365 26.37 24.82 44.77
C ALA A 365 25.72 24.13 45.98
N LYS A 366 26.10 24.52 47.20
CA LYS A 366 25.56 24.01 48.47
C LYS A 366 24.12 24.47 48.76
N SER A 367 23.63 25.47 48.06
CA SER A 367 22.25 25.99 48.17
C SER A 367 21.33 25.39 47.10
N ASP A 368 20.02 25.48 47.30
CA ASP A 368 19.01 25.11 46.29
C ASP A 368 18.49 26.33 45.50
N SER A 369 19.21 27.45 45.56
CA SER A 369 18.86 28.71 44.90
C SER A 369 19.00 28.60 43.38
N THR A 370 18.16 29.36 42.67
CA THR A 370 18.30 29.60 41.23
C THR A 370 19.58 30.36 40.96
N VAL A 371 20.34 29.93 39.96
CA VAL A 371 21.59 30.58 39.55
C VAL A 371 21.44 31.13 38.14
N LEU A 372 21.86 32.37 37.92
CA LEU A 372 21.90 33.00 36.61
C LEU A 372 23.35 33.22 36.19
N ILE A 373 23.79 32.54 35.13
CA ILE A 373 25.15 32.65 34.58
C ILE A 373 25.13 33.62 33.40
N CYS A 374 25.76 34.77 33.56
CA CYS A 374 25.93 35.78 32.53
C CYS A 374 27.32 35.64 31.91
N GLY A 375 27.42 35.66 30.59
CA GLY A 375 28.72 35.67 29.92
C GLY A 375 28.62 35.49 28.41
N GLU A 376 29.65 35.93 27.70
CA GLU A 376 29.69 35.87 26.23
C GLU A 376 29.58 34.44 25.70
N THR A 377 29.12 34.29 24.46
CA THR A 377 29.07 33.00 23.78
C THR A 377 30.46 32.35 23.74
N GLY A 378 30.53 31.06 24.07
CA GLY A 378 31.80 30.30 24.02
C GLY A 378 32.72 30.47 25.24
N THR A 379 32.30 31.19 26.29
CA THR A 379 33.10 31.36 27.52
C THR A 379 33.11 30.13 28.45
N GLY A 380 32.22 29.17 28.22
CA GLY A 380 32.15 27.91 28.97
C GLY A 380 31.02 27.84 30.01
N LYS A 381 29.92 28.60 29.84
CA LYS A 381 28.77 28.63 30.76
C LYS A 381 28.23 27.25 31.15
N GLU A 382 28.17 26.31 30.20
CA GLU A 382 27.73 24.93 30.44
C GLU A 382 28.66 24.17 31.41
N VAL A 383 29.97 24.43 31.35
CA VAL A 383 30.95 23.80 32.25
C VAL A 383 30.74 24.29 33.68
N ILE A 384 30.49 25.59 33.85
CA ILE A 384 30.16 26.17 35.16
C ILE A 384 28.84 25.60 35.71
N ALA A 385 27.79 25.52 34.89
CA ALA A 385 26.51 24.93 35.30
C ALA A 385 26.66 23.48 35.79
N ARG A 386 27.51 22.70 35.11
CA ARG A 386 27.84 21.32 35.51
C ARG A 386 28.63 21.28 36.82
N ALA A 387 29.59 22.17 37.01
CA ALA A 387 30.34 22.26 38.26
C ALA A 387 29.41 22.59 39.44
N ILE A 388 28.47 23.53 39.27
CA ILE A 388 27.46 23.84 40.28
C ILE A 388 26.64 22.59 40.63
N HIS A 389 26.19 21.83 39.62
CA HIS A 389 25.42 20.61 39.85
C HIS A 389 26.23 19.52 40.59
N GLN A 390 27.48 19.27 40.18
CA GLN A 390 28.36 18.26 40.77
C GLN A 390 28.77 18.56 42.22
N LEU A 391 28.91 19.85 42.56
CA LEU A 391 29.19 20.29 43.93
C LEU A 391 27.92 20.38 44.79
N SER A 392 26.74 20.16 44.21
CA SER A 392 25.47 20.27 44.92
C SER A 392 25.07 18.97 45.64
N PRO A 393 24.14 19.05 46.62
CA PRO A 393 23.50 17.86 47.19
C PRO A 393 22.75 16.99 46.17
N ARG A 394 22.47 17.53 44.97
CA ARG A 394 21.76 16.86 43.87
C ARG A 394 22.72 16.22 42.84
N ARG A 395 24.02 16.10 43.12
CA ARG A 395 25.02 15.55 42.19
C ARG A 395 24.73 14.15 41.65
N ASP A 396 24.02 13.33 42.44
CA ASP A 396 23.66 11.95 42.09
C ASP A 396 22.27 11.88 41.41
N LYS A 397 21.69 13.04 41.08
CA LYS A 397 20.37 13.21 40.44
C LYS A 397 20.56 13.71 39.00
N PRO A 398 19.56 13.60 38.12
CA PRO A 398 19.72 14.00 36.72
C PRO A 398 20.05 15.50 36.59
N LEU A 399 21.00 15.81 35.70
CA LEU A 399 21.23 17.15 35.15
C LEU A 399 20.67 17.19 33.73
N VAL A 400 19.46 17.71 33.59
CA VAL A 400 18.81 17.86 32.30
C VAL A 400 19.20 19.21 31.69
N LYS A 401 19.60 19.22 30.42
CA LYS A 401 20.03 20.43 29.72
C LYS A 401 19.10 20.72 28.55
N ILE A 402 18.80 22.00 28.35
CA ILE A 402 18.05 22.47 27.19
C ILE A 402 18.62 23.82 26.74
N ASN A 403 18.81 23.97 25.43
CA ASN A 403 19.21 25.23 24.82
C ASN A 403 17.98 25.86 24.16
N CYS A 404 17.56 27.03 24.66
CA CYS A 404 16.35 27.69 24.19
C CYS A 404 16.48 28.24 22.76
N ALA A 405 17.70 28.54 22.31
CA ALA A 405 17.97 29.03 20.96
C ALA A 405 18.01 27.92 19.90
N ALA A 406 18.24 26.66 20.30
CA ALA A 406 18.39 25.53 19.38
C ALA A 406 17.05 24.92 18.93
N ILE A 407 15.96 25.18 19.66
CA ILE A 407 14.66 24.54 19.47
C ILE A 407 13.66 25.59 18.95
N PRO A 408 12.91 25.31 17.87
CA PRO A 408 11.86 26.20 17.41
C PRO A 408 10.85 26.50 18.52
N ALA A 409 10.36 27.74 18.61
CA ALA A 409 9.46 28.18 19.67
C ALA A 409 8.22 27.29 19.84
N SER A 410 7.66 26.76 18.74
CA SER A 410 6.51 25.86 18.74
C SER A 410 6.79 24.50 19.39
N LEU A 411 8.03 24.01 19.33
CA LEU A 411 8.43 22.73 19.92
C LEU A 411 9.02 22.92 21.33
N LEU A 412 9.57 24.10 21.62
CA LEU A 412 10.19 24.43 22.90
C LEU A 412 9.21 24.26 24.07
N GLU A 413 7.95 24.62 23.88
CA GLU A 413 6.91 24.43 24.89
C GLU A 413 6.65 22.95 25.21
N SER A 414 6.53 22.12 24.17
CA SER A 414 6.33 20.67 24.30
C SER A 414 7.55 19.97 24.91
N GLU A 415 8.75 20.42 24.57
CA GLU A 415 9.97 19.91 25.19
C GLU A 415 10.05 20.28 26.66
N LEU A 416 9.82 21.54 27.04
CA LEU A 416 9.92 22.00 28.43
C LEU A 416 8.85 21.37 29.33
N PHE A 417 7.58 21.44 28.93
CA PHE A 417 6.44 21.12 29.80
C PHE A 417 5.76 19.78 29.47
N GLY A 418 6.03 19.19 28.30
CA GLY A 418 5.36 17.97 27.85
C GLY A 418 3.99 18.22 27.24
N HIS A 419 3.40 17.18 26.66
CA HIS A 419 2.07 17.22 26.08
C HIS A 419 1.29 15.92 26.33
N ASP A 420 -0.02 16.05 26.50
CA ASP A 420 -0.92 14.90 26.51
C ASP A 420 -1.35 14.52 25.08
N LYS A 421 -1.83 13.28 24.93
CA LYS A 421 -2.32 12.78 23.63
C LYS A 421 -3.42 13.70 23.10
N GLY A 422 -3.31 14.12 21.84
CA GLY A 422 -4.27 14.99 21.18
C GLY A 422 -4.13 16.49 21.48
N ALA A 423 -3.05 16.93 22.14
CA ALA A 423 -2.81 18.34 22.42
C ALA A 423 -2.65 19.22 21.17
N PHE A 424 -2.13 18.65 20.07
CA PHE A 424 -2.01 19.30 18.76
C PHE A 424 -2.03 18.25 17.63
N THR A 425 -2.13 18.70 16.38
CA THR A 425 -2.10 17.83 15.19
C THR A 425 -0.75 17.12 15.10
N GLY A 426 -0.71 15.81 15.38
CA GLY A 426 0.53 15.02 15.44
C GLY A 426 0.88 14.49 16.84
N ALA A 427 0.17 14.89 17.90
CA ALA A 427 0.36 14.39 19.26
C ALA A 427 -0.29 13.00 19.45
N ILE A 428 0.30 11.96 18.86
CA ILE A 428 -0.22 10.58 18.89
C ILE A 428 -0.07 9.95 20.29
N ASN A 429 1.03 10.29 20.98
CA ASN A 429 1.39 9.78 22.30
C ASN A 429 1.53 10.91 23.31
N THR A 430 1.53 10.56 24.60
CA THR A 430 1.85 11.50 25.68
C THR A 430 3.36 11.62 25.83
N HIS A 431 3.89 12.84 25.92
CA HIS A 431 5.31 13.12 26.08
C HIS A 431 5.57 13.85 27.41
N ARG A 432 6.58 13.38 28.16
CA ARG A 432 7.00 14.01 29.43
C ARG A 432 7.98 15.14 29.13
N GLY A 433 7.72 16.32 29.69
CA GLY A 433 8.60 17.48 29.51
C GLY A 433 9.91 17.38 30.29
N ARG A 434 10.88 18.24 29.94
CA ARG A 434 12.19 18.33 30.61
C ARG A 434 12.06 18.63 32.11
N PHE A 435 11.06 19.41 32.52
CA PHE A 435 10.79 19.63 33.95
C PHE A 435 10.41 18.35 34.70
N GLU A 436 9.63 17.45 34.09
CA GLU A 436 9.30 16.16 34.70
C GLU A 436 10.49 15.21 34.73
N ILE A 437 11.32 15.23 33.69
CA ILE A 437 12.52 14.39 33.60
C ILE A 437 13.56 14.86 34.63
N ALA A 438 13.64 16.16 34.87
CA ALA A 438 14.54 16.77 35.84
C ALA A 438 14.04 16.69 37.30
N ASP A 439 12.90 16.04 37.56
CA ASP A 439 12.32 15.97 38.90
C ASP A 439 13.31 15.37 39.93
N GLY A 440 13.47 16.06 41.06
CA GLY A 440 14.47 15.77 42.08
C GLY A 440 15.91 16.14 41.70
N GLY A 441 16.17 16.60 40.47
CA GLY A 441 17.49 16.92 39.92
C GLY A 441 17.68 18.41 39.63
N THR A 442 18.39 18.72 38.54
CA THR A 442 18.70 20.09 38.11
C THR A 442 18.37 20.26 36.62
N LEU A 443 17.72 21.37 36.29
CA LEU A 443 17.47 21.80 34.91
C LEU A 443 18.40 22.97 34.57
N PHE A 444 19.21 22.79 33.53
CA PHE A 444 20.04 23.82 32.95
C PHE A 444 19.37 24.41 31.70
N LEU A 445 19.02 25.69 31.77
CA LEU A 445 18.42 26.48 30.70
C LEU A 445 19.51 27.35 30.05
N ASP A 446 20.04 26.91 28.92
CA ASP A 446 21.00 27.71 28.15
C ASP A 446 20.28 28.69 27.21
N GLU A 447 20.89 29.85 27.04
CA GLU A 447 20.36 31.01 26.31
C GLU A 447 18.92 31.38 26.70
N ILE A 448 18.67 31.56 28.00
CA ILE A 448 17.34 31.91 28.55
C ILE A 448 16.76 33.21 27.98
N GLY A 449 17.62 34.11 27.47
CA GLY A 449 17.20 35.33 26.78
C GLY A 449 16.43 35.07 25.48
N ASP A 450 16.56 33.88 24.88
CA ASP A 450 15.83 33.51 23.66
C ASP A 450 14.51 32.77 23.96
N LEU A 451 14.11 32.70 25.23
CA LEU A 451 12.81 32.16 25.62
C LEU A 451 11.66 33.07 25.14
N PRO A 452 10.71 32.56 24.33
CA PRO A 452 9.57 33.34 23.86
C PRO A 452 8.77 33.95 25.03
N LEU A 453 8.31 35.20 24.85
CA LEU A 453 7.53 35.94 25.85
C LEU A 453 6.30 35.17 26.36
N GLU A 454 5.70 34.35 25.50
CA GLU A 454 4.51 33.53 25.83
C GLU A 454 4.81 32.39 26.80
N LEU A 455 6.06 31.89 26.84
CA LEU A 455 6.49 30.80 27.72
C LEU A 455 7.03 31.30 29.06
N GLN A 456 7.41 32.58 29.15
CA GLN A 456 7.95 33.18 30.37
C GLN A 456 6.99 33.10 31.58
N PRO A 457 5.66 33.31 31.45
CA PRO A 457 4.70 33.12 32.55
C PRO A 457 4.63 31.67 33.04
N LYS A 458 4.72 30.69 32.13
CA LYS A 458 4.73 29.27 32.50
C LYS A 458 5.99 28.92 33.28
N LEU A 459 7.15 29.38 32.80
CA LEU A 459 8.41 29.20 33.53
C LEU A 459 8.36 29.87 34.93
N LEU A 460 7.81 31.08 35.03
CA LEU A 460 7.62 31.77 36.30
C LEU A 460 6.79 30.92 37.27
N ARG A 461 5.69 30.32 36.79
CA ARG A 461 4.83 29.45 37.60
C ARG A 461 5.59 28.25 38.14
N VAL A 462 6.45 27.61 37.34
CA VAL A 462 7.31 26.52 37.83
C VAL A 462 8.28 26.99 38.91
N LEU A 463 8.90 28.16 38.74
CA LEU A 463 9.87 28.70 39.70
C LEU A 463 9.22 29.19 41.01
N GLN A 464 7.92 29.52 41.00
CA GLN A 464 7.18 30.01 42.15
C GLN A 464 6.40 28.89 42.85
N GLU A 465 5.56 28.19 42.10
CA GLU A 465 4.60 27.19 42.61
C GLU A 465 5.18 25.78 42.63
N ARG A 466 6.28 25.52 41.92
CA ARG A 466 6.88 24.17 41.76
C ARG A 466 5.90 23.17 41.12
N GLU A 467 5.08 23.66 40.20
CA GLU A 467 4.12 22.88 39.44
C GLU A 467 4.22 23.18 37.95
N ILE A 468 3.95 22.18 37.12
CA ILE A 468 3.82 22.31 35.67
C ILE A 468 2.44 21.85 35.20
N GLU A 469 2.03 22.31 34.02
CA GLU A 469 0.87 21.81 33.29
C GLU A 469 1.32 21.40 31.89
N ARG A 470 0.91 20.22 31.44
CA ARG A 470 1.19 19.75 30.08
C ARG A 470 0.36 20.51 29.07
N LEU A 471 0.86 20.60 27.84
CA LEU A 471 0.09 21.04 26.70
C LEU A 471 -1.16 20.16 26.52
N GLY A 472 -2.32 20.80 26.36
CA GLY A 472 -3.62 20.13 26.18
C GLY A 472 -4.22 19.50 27.44
N GLY A 473 -3.48 19.47 28.55
CA GLY A 473 -3.93 18.96 29.84
C GLY A 473 -4.17 20.08 30.86
N SER A 474 -5.15 19.90 31.75
CA SER A 474 -5.41 20.81 32.88
C SER A 474 -4.88 20.27 34.21
N ARG A 475 -4.16 19.14 34.18
CA ARG A 475 -3.61 18.51 35.38
C ARG A 475 -2.31 19.19 35.77
N THR A 476 -2.27 19.75 36.97
CA THR A 476 -1.03 20.22 37.59
C THR A 476 -0.19 19.04 38.07
N ILE A 477 1.11 19.12 37.84
CA ILE A 477 2.09 18.10 38.21
C ILE A 477 3.14 18.78 39.10
N PRO A 478 3.26 18.41 40.38
CA PRO A 478 4.30 18.97 41.24
C PRO A 478 5.67 18.45 40.80
N VAL A 479 6.66 19.36 40.76
CA VAL A 479 8.04 19.07 40.37
C VAL A 479 9.03 19.73 41.31
N ASN A 480 10.05 19.01 41.75
CA ASN A 480 11.11 19.53 42.60
C ASN A 480 12.41 19.67 41.79
N VAL A 481 12.55 20.78 41.05
CA VAL A 481 13.68 21.01 40.14
C VAL A 481 14.48 22.23 40.58
N ARG A 482 15.80 22.08 40.69
CA ARG A 482 16.71 23.23 40.81
C ARG A 482 16.98 23.80 39.42
N VAL A 483 16.89 25.12 39.25
CA VAL A 483 17.11 25.77 37.95
C VAL A 483 18.44 26.50 37.92
N ILE A 484 19.20 26.28 36.86
CA ILE A 484 20.39 27.08 36.50
C ILE A 484 20.10 27.65 35.12
N ALA A 485 20.10 28.98 34.98
CA ALA A 485 19.88 29.65 33.71
C ALA A 485 21.20 30.29 33.24
N ALA A 486 21.41 30.34 31.92
CA ALA A 486 22.55 30.98 31.31
C ALA A 486 22.13 31.87 30.14
N THR A 487 22.86 32.97 29.91
CA THR A 487 22.62 33.84 28.76
C THR A 487 23.86 34.65 28.39
N ASN A 488 23.98 35.01 27.11
CA ASN A 488 24.90 36.02 26.61
C ASN A 488 24.29 37.43 26.46
N ARG A 489 22.97 37.59 26.68
CA ARG A 489 22.25 38.86 26.49
C ARG A 489 22.10 39.59 27.82
N ASP A 490 22.00 40.91 27.75
CA ASP A 490 21.63 41.72 28.89
C ASP A 490 20.12 41.61 29.16
N LEU A 491 19.75 40.76 30.12
CA LEU A 491 18.35 40.56 30.48
C LEU A 491 17.71 41.82 31.07
N TRP A 492 18.48 42.70 31.71
CA TRP A 492 17.94 43.94 32.26
C TRP A 492 17.53 44.89 31.14
N GLN A 493 18.38 45.06 30.13
CA GLN A 493 18.04 45.80 28.92
C GLN A 493 16.80 45.21 28.23
N MET A 494 16.70 43.87 28.14
CA MET A 494 15.53 43.22 27.56
C MET A 494 14.25 43.44 28.35
N VAL A 495 14.33 43.62 29.69
CA VAL A 495 13.19 44.02 30.52
C VAL A 495 12.75 45.44 30.19
N GLU A 496 13.70 46.37 30.04
CA GLU A 496 13.41 47.76 29.63
C GLU A 496 12.75 47.81 28.24
N ASP A 497 13.22 46.96 27.32
CA ASP A 497 12.71 46.82 25.96
C ASP A 497 11.41 45.98 25.87
N ARG A 498 10.88 45.50 27.01
CA ARG A 498 9.69 44.63 27.12
C ARG A 498 9.79 43.30 26.36
N GLN A 499 11.01 42.84 26.10
CA GLN A 499 11.31 41.53 25.51
C GLN A 499 11.48 40.43 26.56
N PHE A 500 11.62 40.81 27.83
CA PHE A 500 11.69 39.89 28.96
C PHE A 500 10.84 40.41 30.12
N ARG A 501 10.18 39.52 30.85
CA ARG A 501 9.34 39.94 31.98
C ARG A 501 10.19 40.25 33.21
N SER A 502 9.88 41.35 33.88
CA SER A 502 10.57 41.78 35.10
C SER A 502 10.40 40.79 36.25
N ASP A 503 9.22 40.21 36.42
CA ASP A 503 8.92 39.22 37.46
C ASP A 503 9.76 37.94 37.33
N LEU A 504 9.92 37.44 36.11
CA LEU A 504 10.79 36.30 35.80
C LEU A 504 12.26 36.65 36.01
N PHE A 505 12.71 37.85 35.60
CA PHE A 505 14.08 38.29 35.80
C PHE A 505 14.47 38.24 37.28
N TYR A 506 13.66 38.82 38.18
CA TYR A 506 13.97 38.79 39.61
C TYR A 506 13.95 37.38 40.22
N ARG A 507 13.20 36.44 39.63
CA ARG A 507 13.16 35.05 40.11
C ARG A 507 14.33 34.20 39.60
N LEU A 508 14.91 34.56 38.46
CA LEU A 508 16.12 33.95 37.92
C LEU A 508 17.39 34.57 38.53
N ASN A 509 17.40 35.88 38.71
CA ASN A 509 18.54 36.67 39.21
C ASN A 509 18.67 36.62 40.75
N VAL A 510 18.51 35.44 41.34
CA VAL A 510 18.68 35.22 42.78
C VAL A 510 20.15 35.13 43.14
N PHE A 511 20.94 34.46 42.31
CA PHE A 511 22.40 34.38 42.45
C PHE A 511 23.04 34.58 41.07
N PRO A 512 23.42 35.81 40.69
CA PRO A 512 24.13 36.07 39.46
C PRO A 512 25.59 35.59 39.54
N LEU A 513 26.07 34.97 38.47
CA LEU A 513 27.46 34.61 38.25
C LEU A 513 27.91 35.22 36.92
N GLU A 514 28.90 36.11 36.96
CA GLU A 514 29.46 36.73 35.77
C GLU A 514 30.72 35.98 35.32
N LEU A 515 30.63 35.30 34.17
CA LEU A 515 31.74 34.54 33.61
C LEU A 515 32.60 35.45 32.72
N PRO A 516 33.87 35.75 33.11
CA PRO A 516 34.70 36.70 32.38
C PRO A 516 35.09 36.17 31.00
N PRO A 517 35.03 37.02 29.94
CA PRO A 517 35.51 36.65 28.62
C PRO A 517 37.03 36.48 28.63
N LEU A 518 37.57 35.75 27.66
CA LEU A 518 38.99 35.36 27.65
C LEU A 518 39.96 36.57 27.62
N ARG A 519 39.51 37.71 27.08
CA ARG A 519 40.27 38.97 27.06
C ARG A 519 40.50 39.58 28.46
N ASP A 520 39.65 39.27 29.43
CA ASP A 520 39.75 39.75 30.81
C ASP A 520 40.48 38.74 31.73
N ARG A 521 40.94 37.61 31.15
CA ARG A 521 41.73 36.56 31.81
C ARG A 521 42.91 36.09 30.94
N PRO A 522 43.83 36.99 30.57
CA PRO A 522 44.94 36.67 29.67
C PRO A 522 45.87 35.58 30.20
N GLU A 523 45.94 35.38 31.52
CA GLU A 523 46.74 34.34 32.18
C GLU A 523 46.28 32.92 31.82
N ASP A 524 45.01 32.74 31.47
CA ASP A 524 44.44 31.44 31.11
C ASP A 524 44.82 31.03 29.68
N ILE A 525 45.15 32.00 28.81
CA ILE A 525 45.37 31.76 27.37
C ILE A 525 46.54 30.79 27.12
N PRO A 526 47.74 30.97 27.71
CA PRO A 526 48.86 30.07 27.47
C PRO A 526 48.60 28.64 27.99
N LEU A 527 47.88 28.53 29.12
CA LEU A 527 47.52 27.25 29.72
C LEU A 527 46.53 26.48 28.84
N LEU A 528 45.44 27.13 28.43
CA LEU A 528 44.43 26.56 27.54
C LEU A 528 45.03 26.15 26.19
N ALA A 529 45.85 27.01 25.58
CA ALA A 529 46.52 26.72 24.30
C ALA A 529 47.41 25.48 24.39
N ASN A 530 48.16 25.33 25.49
CA ASN A 530 49.01 24.16 25.71
C ASN A 530 48.23 22.86 25.86
N ILE A 531 47.11 22.90 26.59
CA ILE A 531 46.26 21.73 26.80
C ILE A 531 45.54 21.34 25.52
N LEU A 532 45.00 22.31 24.78
CA LEU A 532 44.41 22.09 23.46
C LEU A 532 45.43 21.45 22.52
N ARG A 533 46.66 22.00 22.43
CA ARG A 533 47.73 21.43 21.60
C ARG A 533 48.04 19.96 21.95
N LYS A 534 48.02 19.60 23.24
CA LYS A 534 48.22 18.20 23.67
C LYS A 534 47.04 17.32 23.26
N LYS A 535 45.81 17.79 23.46
CA LYS A 535 44.59 17.05 23.12
C LYS A 535 44.50 16.76 21.62
N TRP A 536 44.81 17.74 20.78
CA TRP A 536 44.83 17.62 19.32
C TRP A 536 45.96 16.73 18.77
N ARG A 537 46.98 16.40 19.55
CA ARG A 537 48.03 15.43 19.17
C ARG A 537 47.69 13.99 19.56
N ALA A 538 46.72 13.80 20.45
CA ALA A 538 46.30 12.50 20.95
C ALA A 538 45.10 11.91 20.18
N ILE A 539 44.40 12.77 19.45
CA ILE A 539 43.40 12.44 18.42
C ILE A 539 44.16 12.32 17.10
#